data_AF-A7N0B0-F1
#
_entry.id   AF-A7N0B0-F1
#
_cell.length_a   1.000
_cell.length_b   1.000
_cell.length_c   1.000
_cell.angle_alpha   90.00
_cell.angle_beta   90.00
_cell.angle_gamma   90.00
#
_symmetry.space_group_name_H-M   'P 1'
#
loop_
_entity.id
_entity.type
_entity.pdbx_description
1 polymer ?
#
loop_
_entity_poly.entity_id
_entity_poly.type
_entity_poly.pdbx_seq_one_letter_code
_entity_poly.pdbx_strand_id
1 'polypeptide(L)' 'MPESVNIRLNAFQHHGVVGEAQEWEKCSKGEMERFHARLSQFVSRPMTMPSVYV' A
#
# COMPACT_ATOMS: atom_id res chain seq x y z
N MET A 1 -16.67 -11.86 3.13
CA MET A 1 -16.56 -10.56 2.41
C MET A 1 -17.15 -10.72 1.02
N PRO A 2 -17.78 -9.67 0.46
CA PRO A 2 -18.27 -9.69 -0.91
C PRO A 2 -17.17 -10.07 -1.90
N GLU A 3 -17.53 -10.73 -3.00
CA GLU A 3 -16.57 -11.06 -4.07
C GLU A 3 -15.95 -9.81 -4.71
N SER A 4 -16.67 -8.69 -4.69
CA SER A 4 -16.30 -7.40 -5.29
C SER A 4 -15.36 -6.53 -4.46
N VAL A 5 -14.71 -7.08 -3.43
CA VAL A 5 -13.81 -6.25 -2.61
C VAL A 5 -12.46 -6.07 -3.29
N ASN A 6 -12.22 -4.83 -3.73
CA ASN A 6 -10.93 -4.37 -4.22
C ASN A 6 -10.02 -4.00 -3.05
N ILE A 7 -8.80 -4.53 -3.07
CA ILE A 7 -7.76 -4.19 -2.10
C ILE A 7 -6.84 -3.17 -2.77
N ARG A 8 -6.61 -2.03 -2.11
CA ARG A 8 -5.69 -1.00 -2.57
C ARG A 8 -4.57 -0.81 -1.56
N LEU A 9 -3.33 -0.98 -2.03
CA LEU A 9 -2.18 -0.57 -1.25
C LEU A 9 -2.08 0.95 -1.30
N ASN A 10 -1.89 1.57 -0.14
CA ASN A 10 -1.70 3.01 -0.04
C ASN A 10 -0.25 3.28 0.36
N ALA A 11 0.44 4.14 -0.39
CA ALA A 11 1.69 4.75 0.04
C ALA A 11 1.34 6.03 0.80
N PHE A 12 0.98 5.92 2.08
CA PHE A 12 0.60 7.10 2.86
C PHE A 12 1.76 8.12 2.91
N GLN A 13 1.58 9.22 2.19
CA GLN A 13 2.51 10.35 2.12
C GLN A 13 1.76 11.61 2.57
N HIS A 14 1.39 11.73 3.84
CA HIS A 14 0.91 12.97 4.50
C HIS A 14 -0.61 13.27 4.56
N HIS A 15 -1.48 12.84 3.63
CA HIS A 15 -2.92 13.18 3.77
C HIS A 15 -3.65 12.18 4.68
N GLY A 16 -3.98 12.61 5.90
CA GLY A 16 -4.70 11.80 6.90
C GLY A 16 -3.80 10.98 7.83
N VAL A 17 -2.49 11.20 7.82
CA VAL A 17 -1.54 10.57 8.75
C VAL A 17 -1.36 11.47 9.98
N VAL A 18 -1.54 10.91 11.17
CA VAL A 18 -1.41 11.60 12.46
C VAL A 18 -0.48 10.84 13.39
N GLY A 19 0.18 11.56 14.31
CA GLY A 19 1.09 10.97 15.30
C GLY A 19 2.43 10.54 14.69
N GLU A 20 3.06 9.52 15.28
CA GLU A 20 4.43 9.08 14.94
C GLU A 20 4.62 8.69 13.47
N ALA A 21 3.54 8.30 12.79
CA ALA A 21 3.57 7.98 11.36
C ALA A 21 3.83 9.20 10.46
N GLN A 22 3.74 10.43 10.97
CA GLN A 22 4.16 11.64 10.24
C GLN A 22 5.68 11.70 10.02
N GLU A 23 6.45 11.08 10.91
CA GLU A 23 7.92 11.05 10.87
C GLU A 23 8.47 9.85 10.08
N TRP A 24 7.60 8.97 9.57
CA TRP A 24 8.04 7.80 8.81
C TRP A 24 8.61 8.19 7.46
N GLU A 25 9.66 7.46 7.06
CA GLU A 25 10.24 7.62 5.74
C GLU A 25 9.22 7.28 4.64
N LYS A 26 9.32 8.00 3.53
CA LYS A 26 8.46 7.77 2.37
C LYS A 26 8.74 6.38 1.79
N CYS A 27 7.69 5.60 1.65
CA CYS A 27 7.76 4.33 0.92
C CYS A 27 8.11 4.60 -0.55
N SER A 28 9.26 4.09 -0.98
CA SER A 28 9.68 4.15 -2.39
C SER A 28 8.91 3.14 -3.25
N LYS A 29 9.01 3.30 -4.57
CA LYS A 29 8.41 2.37 -5.53
C LYS A 29 8.84 0.92 -5.31
N GLY A 30 10.15 0.69 -5.16
CA GLY A 30 10.69 -0.66 -5.00
C GLY A 30 10.26 -1.32 -3.67
N GLU A 31 10.05 -0.53 -2.63
CA GLU A 31 9.52 -1.02 -1.37
C GLU A 31 8.05 -1.41 -1.50
N MET A 32 7.24 -0.61 -2.18
CA MET A 32 5.84 -0.95 -2.43
C MET A 32 5.72 -2.22 -3.28
N GLU A 33 6.53 -2.37 -4.33
CA GLU A 33 6.58 -3.59 -5.15
C GLU A 33 6.94 -4.81 -4.30
N ARG A 34 7.92 -4.68 -3.41
CA ARG A 34 8.31 -5.73 -2.46
C ARG A 34 7.17 -6.07 -1.48
N PHE A 35 6.46 -5.08 -0.96
CA PHE A 35 5.32 -5.29 -0.07
C PHE A 35 4.17 -5.99 -0.79
N HIS A 36 3.85 -5.56 -2.01
CA HIS A 36 2.86 -6.21 -2.85
C HIS A 36 3.19 -7.69 -3.07
N ALA A 37 4.41 -8.00 -3.51
CA ALA A 37 4.85 -9.38 -3.76
C ALA A 37 4.75 -10.25 -2.51
N ARG A 38 5.10 -9.71 -1.33
CA ARG A 38 5.00 -10.44 -0.06
C ARG A 38 3.54 -10.65 0.36
N LEU A 39 2.68 -9.66 0.18
CA LEU A 39 1.28 -9.75 0.58
C LEU A 39 0.46 -10.67 -0.34
N SER A 40 0.81 -10.76 -1.64
CA SER A 40 0.16 -11.67 -2.59
C SER A 40 0.28 -13.15 -2.21
N GLN A 41 1.22 -13.50 -1.34
CA GLN A 41 1.34 -14.86 -0.80
C GLN A 41 0.19 -15.21 0.15
N PHE A 42 -0.45 -14.20 0.75
CA PHE A 42 -1.51 -14.35 1.75
C PHE A 42 -2.87 -13.87 1.23
N VAL A 43 -2.86 -12.94 0.27
CA VAL A 43 -4.05 -12.32 -0.30
C VAL A 43 -4.26 -12.84 -1.71
N SER A 44 -5.26 -13.72 -1.89
CA SER A 44 -5.65 -14.29 -3.18
C SER A 44 -6.47 -13.35 -4.07
N ARG A 45 -6.82 -12.16 -3.56
CA ARG A 45 -7.60 -11.16 -4.29
C ARG A 45 -6.68 -10.18 -5.05
N PRO A 46 -7.15 -9.61 -6.16
CA PRO A 46 -6.43 -8.55 -6.85
C PRO A 46 -6.14 -7.37 -5.93
N MET A 47 -4.88 -6.95 -5.92
CA MET A 47 -4.42 -5.77 -5.20
C MET A 47 -3.98 -4.72 -6.21
N THR A 48 -4.40 -3.48 -5.98
CA THR A 48 -4.02 -2.35 -6.81
C THR A 48 -2.91 -1.56 -6.13
N MET A 49 -1.93 -1.19 -6.95
CA MET A 49 -0.81 -0.34 -6.57
C MET A 49 -1.20 1.14 -6.62
N PRO A 50 -0.65 2.01 -5.76
CA PRO A 50 -0.83 3.44 -5.91
C PRO A 50 -0.28 3.92 -7.27
N SER A 51 -0.95 4.89 -7.88
CA SER A 51 -0.57 5.45 -9.18
C SER A 51 0.58 6.44 -9.11
N VAL A 52 0.87 6.97 -7.92
CA VAL A 52 1.92 7.96 -7.68
C VAL A 52 3.02 7.29 -6.88
N TYR A 53 4.17 7.13 -7.54
CA TYR A 53 5.45 6.87 -6.92
C TYR A 53 6.33 8.07 -7.23
N VAL A 54 6.70 8.82 -6.21
CA VAL A 54 7.64 9.95 -6.32
C VAL A 54 9.04 9.45 -6.00
#